data_AF-A0A7J2JYY1-F1
#
_entry.id   AF-A0A7J2JYY1-F1
#
_cell.length_a   1.000
_cell.length_b   1.000
_cell.length_c   1.000
_cell.angle_alpha   90.00
_cell.angle_beta   90.00
_cell.angle_gamma   90.00
#
_symmetry.space_group_name_H-M   'P 1'
#
loop_
_entity.id
_entity.type
_entity.pdbx_description
1 polymer ?
#
loop_
_entity_poly.entity_id
_entity_poly.type
_entity_poly.pdbx_seq_one_letter_code
_entity_poly.pdbx_strand_id
1 'polypeptide(L)'
;MLKRLTSAALLLAFLALVLAPVVHAVLQPPGTEGAGIGTGWCSSSLGQPAEFPLEHVNITADVSRVVLLNYTLLIIKDNVTLAAEGEARISSFLYGLPLGWAEENGVELLYFSARNLAEGVELEHSDKLRLGDLDFWGFLISLPGTVELRKGDEVELSVEMVLNGTLSVAYRASTRDFEHRLQVPVYPCSSLKLRHVDFKAIMPPKTTVPRAEAPEGVETKAKKEGGCWCITHEAAGIEEFTATSMEITFTRANPVSFFRCPSLVREISLTSFGRLTITDHYELLSRVDGDVRKLYLYLPAEAENVRAEDPMGELKISTRRSGELQEVEVTLRGVVKMGELLKLTVSYELLWEEHVSRKGLSDYELRIAASEGVSWPTAH
;
A
#
# COMPACT_ATOMS: atom_id res chain seq x y z
N MET A 1 -79.77 -29.20 7.94
CA MET A 1 -78.40 -28.70 7.69
C MET A 1 -78.48 -27.17 7.67
N LEU A 2 -78.39 -26.46 8.80
CA LEU A 2 -77.16 -25.92 9.44
C LEU A 2 -76.28 -25.10 8.46
N LYS A 3 -76.37 -23.75 8.51
CA LYS A 3 -75.46 -22.75 9.16
C LYS A 3 -74.29 -22.31 8.23
N ARG A 4 -74.20 -21.01 7.83
CA ARG A 4 -73.34 -19.90 8.38
C ARG A 4 -71.85 -20.31 8.53
N LEU A 5 -70.80 -19.56 8.16
CA LEU A 5 -70.45 -18.12 8.30
C LEU A 5 -69.34 -17.74 7.26
N THR A 6 -69.43 -16.63 6.49
CA THR A 6 -68.84 -15.25 6.64
C THR A 6 -67.31 -15.02 6.46
N SER A 7 -66.97 -13.98 5.69
CA SER A 7 -65.75 -13.12 5.78
C SER A 7 -64.40 -13.78 5.45
N ALA A 8 -63.34 -13.10 4.96
CA ALA A 8 -63.07 -11.72 4.52
C ALA A 8 -61.72 -11.74 3.74
N ALA A 9 -61.28 -10.76 2.93
CA ALA A 9 -61.83 -9.48 2.44
C ALA A 9 -61.20 -9.17 1.05
N LEU A 10 -61.56 -8.04 0.41
CA LEU A 10 -60.91 -7.53 -0.80
C LEU A 10 -60.93 -6.00 -0.81
N LEU A 11 -59.78 -5.33 -0.74
CA LEU A 11 -59.66 -3.88 -0.87
C LEU A 11 -58.22 -3.46 -1.20
N LEU A 12 -57.97 -3.17 -2.46
CA LEU A 12 -56.88 -2.28 -2.91
C LEU A 12 -57.26 -1.76 -4.29
N ALA A 13 -57.17 -0.45 -4.46
CA ALA A 13 -57.69 0.29 -5.61
C ALA A 13 -56.72 1.43 -5.97
N PHE A 14 -56.91 1.99 -7.17
CA PHE A 14 -56.16 3.13 -7.73
C PHE A 14 -54.68 2.85 -8.07
N LEU A 15 -54.10 3.37 -9.16
CA LEU A 15 -54.68 3.96 -10.38
C LEU A 15 -53.63 3.87 -11.49
N ALA A 16 -54.02 3.64 -12.75
CA ALA A 16 -53.12 3.79 -13.89
C ALA A 16 -53.30 5.19 -14.52
N LEU A 17 -52.21 5.91 -14.78
CA LEU A 17 -52.25 7.09 -15.65
C LEU A 17 -50.95 7.29 -16.45
N VAL A 18 -51.03 6.87 -17.72
CA VAL A 18 -50.49 7.49 -18.95
C VAL A 18 -49.06 8.09 -18.93
N LEU A 19 -48.21 7.50 -19.77
CA LEU A 19 -46.93 8.04 -20.25
C LEU A 19 -47.12 9.10 -21.34
N ALA A 20 -46.28 10.15 -21.33
CA ALA A 20 -45.89 10.91 -22.52
C ALA A 20 -44.48 11.51 -22.31
N PRO A 21 -43.58 11.51 -23.32
CA PRO A 21 -42.19 11.98 -23.17
C PRO A 21 -42.00 13.46 -23.56
N VAL A 22 -41.02 14.12 -22.94
CA VAL A 22 -40.52 15.44 -23.40
C VAL A 22 -39.00 15.44 -23.51
N VAL A 23 -38.56 16.04 -24.61
CA VAL A 23 -37.23 16.12 -25.22
C VAL A 23 -36.14 16.76 -24.36
N HIS A 24 -34.88 16.44 -24.73
CA HIS A 24 -33.59 17.01 -24.29
C HIS A 24 -33.58 18.39 -23.62
N ALA A 25 -32.79 18.48 -22.54
CA ALA A 25 -31.99 19.67 -22.23
C ALA A 25 -30.56 19.23 -21.85
N VAL A 26 -29.56 19.73 -22.58
CA VAL A 26 -28.15 19.65 -22.21
C VAL A 26 -27.90 20.68 -21.11
N LEU A 27 -27.32 20.28 -19.98
CA LEU A 27 -26.85 21.21 -18.95
C LEU A 27 -25.54 20.72 -18.34
N GLN A 28 -24.59 21.65 -18.22
CA GLN A 28 -23.25 21.45 -17.65
C GLN A 28 -23.32 21.32 -16.11
N PRO A 29 -22.33 20.70 -15.45
CA PRO A 29 -22.24 20.74 -13.99
C PRO A 29 -22.00 22.18 -13.51
N PRO A 30 -22.64 22.63 -12.42
CA PRO A 30 -22.49 23.98 -11.90
C PRO A 30 -21.19 24.13 -11.09
N GLY A 31 -20.61 25.32 -11.14
CA GLY A 31 -19.60 25.76 -10.18
C GLY A 31 -20.05 27.05 -9.48
N THR A 32 -20.03 27.03 -8.14
CA THR A 32 -19.89 28.16 -7.19
C THR A 32 -19.77 27.52 -5.78
N GLU A 33 -18.75 27.84 -4.98
CA GLU A 33 -18.77 28.91 -3.95
C GLU A 33 -20.01 28.86 -3.02
N GLY A 34 -19.91 28.85 -1.69
CA GLY A 34 -18.72 28.79 -0.82
C GLY A 34 -19.08 29.16 0.63
N ALA A 35 -18.57 28.41 1.61
CA ALA A 35 -18.51 28.76 3.04
C ALA A 35 -17.53 27.78 3.72
N GLY A 36 -16.58 28.17 4.55
CA GLY A 36 -16.26 29.48 5.10
C GLY A 36 -15.99 29.37 6.61
N ILE A 37 -14.88 29.94 7.09
CA ILE A 37 -14.32 29.84 8.45
C ILE A 37 -13.51 28.53 8.67
N GLY A 38 -12.23 28.55 9.09
CA GLY A 38 -11.39 29.69 9.49
C GLY A 38 -9.95 29.58 8.99
N THR A 39 -9.51 30.58 8.23
CA THR A 39 -8.10 30.84 7.94
C THR A 39 -7.40 31.40 9.18
N GLY A 40 -6.22 30.88 9.52
CA GLY A 40 -5.54 31.30 10.73
C GLY A 40 -4.08 30.91 10.85
N TRP A 41 -3.26 31.12 9.81
CA TRP A 41 -1.81 31.40 9.92
C TRP A 41 -1.37 32.30 8.75
N CYS A 42 -1.77 33.57 8.82
CA CYS A 42 -0.98 34.66 8.26
C CYS A 42 -0.33 35.41 9.43
N SER A 43 0.82 34.94 9.92
CA SER A 43 1.73 35.80 10.66
C SER A 43 2.55 36.60 9.64
N SER A 44 2.42 37.92 9.71
CA SER A 44 3.08 38.83 8.79
C SER A 44 4.57 38.98 9.12
N SER A 45 5.43 38.26 8.42
CA SER A 45 6.82 38.66 8.16
C SER A 45 7.10 38.59 6.67
N LEU A 46 6.96 39.74 5.99
CA LEU A 46 7.50 39.94 4.65
C LEU A 46 9.03 39.80 4.70
N GLY A 47 9.61 38.82 4.01
CA GLY A 47 11.00 38.94 3.56
C GLY A 47 11.95 37.73 3.66
N GLN A 48 11.57 36.57 4.17
CA GLN A 48 12.43 35.36 4.10
C GLN A 48 11.62 34.13 3.68
N PRO A 49 12.14 33.26 2.80
CA PRO A 49 11.63 31.90 2.66
C PRO A 49 11.86 31.15 3.98
N ALA A 50 11.03 30.16 4.29
CA ALA A 50 11.29 29.28 5.42
C ALA A 50 12.60 28.52 5.14
N GLU A 51 13.64 28.78 5.95
CA GLU A 51 14.93 28.11 5.82
C GLU A 51 14.78 26.65 6.24
N PHE A 52 15.06 25.72 5.32
CA PHE A 52 15.08 24.30 5.64
C PHE A 52 16.35 23.95 6.42
N PRO A 53 16.28 23.07 7.44
CA PRO A 53 17.44 22.65 8.21
C PRO A 53 18.27 21.63 7.40
N LEU A 54 19.16 22.12 6.54
CA LEU A 54 19.96 21.30 5.62
C LEU A 54 21.10 20.53 6.32
N GLU A 55 21.60 21.04 7.45
CA GLU A 55 22.68 20.45 8.24
C GLU A 55 22.32 20.51 9.74
N HIS A 56 22.85 19.58 10.55
CA HIS A 56 22.53 19.47 11.98
C HIS A 56 23.81 19.44 12.82
N VAL A 57 24.11 20.55 13.51
CA VAL A 57 25.33 20.68 14.31
C VAL A 57 25.32 19.70 15.50
N ASN A 58 26.37 18.89 15.61
CA ASN A 58 26.57 17.88 16.66
C ASN A 58 25.53 16.75 16.70
N ILE A 59 24.79 16.50 15.61
CA ILE A 59 23.83 15.40 15.52
C ILE A 59 24.23 14.48 14.36
N THR A 60 24.35 13.19 14.66
CA THR A 60 24.43 12.12 13.65
C THR A 60 23.27 11.16 13.85
N ALA A 61 23.02 10.30 12.85
CA ALA A 61 21.99 9.27 12.95
C ALA A 61 22.54 7.88 12.62
N ASP A 62 22.07 6.86 13.34
CA ASP A 62 22.17 5.48 12.88
C ASP A 62 20.81 5.06 12.29
N VAL A 63 20.81 4.30 11.19
CA VAL A 63 19.59 3.87 10.49
C VAL A 63 19.58 2.37 10.29
N SER A 64 18.59 1.69 10.86
CA SER A 64 18.27 0.29 10.52
C SER A 64 17.11 0.26 9.54
N ARG A 65 17.43 0.09 8.25
CA ARG A 65 16.48 0.07 7.13
C ARG A 65 16.09 -1.37 6.77
N VAL A 66 14.82 -1.71 6.95
CA VAL A 66 14.22 -2.94 6.45
C VAL A 66 13.31 -2.61 5.27
N VAL A 67 13.59 -3.24 4.14
CA VAL A 67 12.81 -3.12 2.90
C VAL A 67 12.15 -4.46 2.61
N LEU A 68 10.84 -4.45 2.37
CA LEU A 68 10.06 -5.65 2.08
C LEU A 68 9.07 -5.42 0.94
N LEU A 69 8.84 -6.46 0.14
CA LEU A 69 7.83 -6.43 -0.91
C LEU A 69 6.47 -6.88 -0.38
N ASN A 70 5.48 -6.01 -0.52
CA ASN A 70 4.07 -6.37 -0.46
C ASN A 70 3.44 -6.19 -1.85
N TYR A 71 3.55 -7.22 -2.68
CA TYR A 71 3.04 -7.26 -4.05
C TYR A 71 3.77 -6.30 -4.98
N THR A 72 3.06 -5.34 -5.59
CA THR A 72 3.69 -4.26 -6.35
C THR A 72 4.24 -3.17 -5.43
N LEU A 73 3.90 -3.22 -4.14
CA LEU A 73 4.29 -2.23 -3.16
C LEU A 73 5.64 -2.57 -2.54
N LEU A 74 6.46 -1.54 -2.41
CA LEU A 74 7.68 -1.56 -1.63
C LEU A 74 7.41 -0.86 -0.30
N ILE A 75 7.58 -1.58 0.79
CA ILE A 75 7.46 -1.04 2.14
C ILE A 75 8.88 -0.86 2.68
N ILE A 76 9.21 0.38 3.01
CA ILE A 76 10.48 0.77 3.66
C ILE A 76 10.14 1.11 5.11
N LYS A 77 10.81 0.45 6.06
CA LYS A 77 10.73 0.75 7.49
C LYS A 77 12.13 1.05 7.99
N ASP A 78 12.33 2.28 8.44
CA ASP A 78 13.58 2.77 8.99
C ASP A 78 13.39 3.00 10.49
N ASN A 79 14.19 2.33 11.31
CA ASN A 79 14.41 2.76 12.70
C ASN A 79 15.60 3.71 12.69
N VAL A 80 15.39 4.95 13.12
CA VAL A 80 16.37 6.04 13.07
C VAL A 80 16.70 6.44 14.50
N THR A 81 17.95 6.23 14.91
CA THR A 81 18.45 6.69 16.22
C THR A 81 19.26 7.96 16.00
N LEU A 82 18.68 9.11 16.38
CA LEU A 82 19.42 10.37 16.42
C LEU A 82 20.34 10.35 17.64
N ALA A 83 21.63 10.63 17.46
CA ALA A 83 22.63 10.63 18.51
C ALA A 83 23.35 11.99 18.56
N ALA A 84 23.47 12.57 19.75
CA ALA A 84 24.19 13.82 19.94
C ALA A 84 25.68 13.59 20.26
N GLU A 85 26.57 14.18 19.46
CA GLU A 85 28.03 14.08 19.62
C GLU A 85 28.62 15.16 20.55
N GLY A 86 27.80 16.17 20.85
CA GLY A 86 28.09 17.36 21.66
C GLY A 86 26.81 17.95 22.24
N GLU A 87 26.81 19.25 22.57
CA GLU A 87 25.57 19.97 22.84
C GLU A 87 24.86 20.27 21.52
N ALA A 88 23.60 19.85 21.40
CA ALA A 88 22.82 19.93 20.17
C ALA A 88 21.38 20.36 20.45
N ARG A 89 20.73 20.98 19.46
CA ARG A 89 19.32 21.38 19.52
C ARG A 89 18.66 21.09 18.18
N ILE A 90 17.57 20.32 18.17
CA ILE A 90 16.86 19.92 16.96
C ILE A 90 15.35 20.07 17.14
N SER A 91 14.70 20.69 16.17
CA SER A 91 13.24 20.82 16.10
C SER A 91 12.63 20.10 14.90
N SER A 92 13.39 19.90 13.84
CA SER A 92 12.92 19.27 12.59
C SER A 92 14.09 18.87 11.71
N PHE A 93 13.90 17.91 10.81
CA PHE A 93 14.90 17.46 9.83
C PHE A 93 14.23 17.00 8.53
N LEU A 94 14.96 17.04 7.42
CA LEU A 94 14.49 16.52 6.14
C LEU A 94 14.75 15.01 6.07
N TYR A 95 13.73 14.24 5.70
CA TYR A 95 13.83 12.79 5.52
C TYR A 95 12.99 12.31 4.34
N GLY A 96 13.58 11.46 3.50
CA GLY A 96 13.00 11.12 2.21
C GLY A 96 13.82 10.10 1.43
N LEU A 97 13.63 10.13 0.12
CA LEU A 97 14.23 9.24 -0.87
C LEU A 97 14.86 10.09 -1.99
N PRO A 98 15.77 9.51 -2.80
CA PRO A 98 16.37 10.23 -3.91
C PRO A 98 15.32 10.58 -4.98
N LEU A 99 15.26 11.83 -5.43
CA LEU A 99 14.24 12.36 -6.34
C LEU A 99 14.41 11.77 -7.74
N GLY A 100 15.62 11.78 -8.30
CA GLY A 100 15.93 11.24 -9.62
C GLY A 100 15.58 9.76 -9.71
N TRP A 101 15.97 8.96 -8.71
CA TRP A 101 15.55 7.56 -8.58
C TRP A 101 14.01 7.42 -8.59
N ALA A 102 13.30 8.28 -7.87
CA ALA A 102 11.85 8.24 -7.79
C ALA A 102 11.18 8.63 -9.13
N GLU A 103 11.73 9.61 -9.85
CA GLU A 103 11.18 10.05 -11.15
C GLU A 103 11.51 9.09 -12.29
N GLU A 104 12.74 8.54 -12.35
CA GLU A 104 13.15 7.52 -13.33
C GLU A 104 12.29 6.26 -13.25
N ASN A 105 11.95 5.82 -12.03
CA ASN A 105 11.14 4.62 -11.79
C ASN A 105 9.63 4.90 -11.72
N GLY A 106 9.20 6.17 -11.87
CA GLY A 106 7.78 6.56 -11.80
C GLY A 106 7.13 6.22 -10.45
N VAL A 107 7.88 6.41 -9.36
CA VAL A 107 7.49 5.99 -8.00
C VAL A 107 6.34 6.82 -7.45
N GLU A 108 5.35 6.13 -6.92
CA GLU A 108 4.20 6.73 -6.23
C GLU A 108 4.28 6.42 -4.74
N LEU A 109 4.34 7.46 -3.90
CA LEU A 109 4.24 7.34 -2.44
C LEU A 109 2.76 7.30 -2.05
N LEU A 110 2.33 6.17 -1.48
CA LEU A 110 0.94 5.93 -1.07
C LEU A 110 0.69 6.24 0.41
N TYR A 111 1.72 6.04 1.25
CA TYR A 111 1.64 6.27 2.69
C TYR A 111 3.01 6.66 3.24
N PHE A 112 3.00 7.57 4.20
CA PHE A 112 4.15 7.97 5.01
C PHE A 112 3.69 8.13 6.46
N SER A 113 4.53 7.70 7.42
CA SER A 113 4.39 8.11 8.82
C SER A 113 5.75 8.14 9.50
N ALA A 114 5.94 9.12 10.39
CA ALA A 114 7.09 9.21 11.28
C ALA A 114 6.59 9.19 12.74
N ARG A 115 7.27 8.46 13.63
CA ARG A 115 6.85 8.29 15.04
C ARG A 115 8.04 8.34 15.98
N ASN A 116 7.84 8.91 17.17
CA ASN A 116 8.76 8.75 18.28
C ASN A 116 8.52 7.39 18.94
N LEU A 117 9.55 6.55 19.05
CA LEU A 117 9.42 5.18 19.57
C LEU A 117 9.27 5.12 21.10
N ALA A 118 9.87 6.06 21.83
CA ALA A 118 9.78 6.13 23.29
C ALA A 118 8.40 6.60 23.77
N GLU A 119 7.78 7.54 23.04
CA GLU A 119 6.47 8.11 23.38
C GLU A 119 5.31 7.41 22.67
N GLY A 120 5.56 6.71 21.57
CA GLY A 120 4.54 6.11 20.71
C GLY A 120 3.71 7.13 19.92
N VAL A 121 4.14 8.40 19.89
CA VAL A 121 3.44 9.53 19.29
C VAL A 121 3.85 9.72 17.83
N GLU A 122 2.87 10.00 16.97
CA GLU A 122 3.08 10.35 15.57
C GLU A 122 3.61 11.78 15.44
N LEU A 123 4.69 11.94 14.67
CA LEU A 123 5.36 13.21 14.47
C LEU A 123 4.66 14.03 13.38
N GLU A 124 4.56 15.33 13.60
CA GLU A 124 4.10 16.26 12.57
C GLU A 124 5.09 16.27 11.40
N HIS A 125 4.58 16.38 10.19
CA HIS A 125 5.42 16.52 8.99
C HIS A 125 4.78 17.49 7.99
N SER A 126 5.61 18.06 7.13
CA SER A 126 5.14 18.95 6.06
C SER A 126 4.28 18.23 5.01
N ASP A 127 3.76 19.00 4.05
CA ASP A 127 3.45 18.46 2.72
C ASP A 127 4.71 17.87 2.06
N LYS A 128 4.49 17.03 1.03
CA LYS A 128 5.55 16.35 0.28
C LYS A 128 6.42 17.33 -0.50
N LEU A 129 7.68 17.47 -0.09
CA LEU A 129 8.68 18.37 -0.66
C LEU A 129 9.43 17.72 -1.85
N ARG A 130 9.93 18.57 -2.74
CA ARG A 130 10.81 18.22 -3.86
C ARG A 130 11.89 19.28 -3.97
N LEU A 131 13.14 18.93 -3.66
CA LEU A 131 14.30 19.84 -3.70
C LEU A 131 15.31 19.27 -4.70
N GLY A 132 15.24 19.74 -5.95
CA GLY A 132 16.00 19.17 -7.08
C GLY A 132 17.52 19.25 -6.91
N ASP A 133 18.03 20.38 -6.41
CA ASP A 133 19.47 20.59 -6.20
C ASP A 133 20.09 19.67 -5.13
N LEU A 134 19.25 19.05 -4.29
CA LEU A 134 19.62 18.11 -3.22
C LEU A 134 19.21 16.67 -3.53
N ASP A 135 18.72 16.40 -4.74
CA ASP A 135 18.07 15.15 -5.14
C ASP A 135 17.06 14.63 -4.11
N PHE A 136 16.30 15.52 -3.45
CA PHE A 136 15.47 15.16 -2.30
C PHE A 136 13.97 15.11 -2.64
N TRP A 137 13.36 13.97 -2.32
CA TRP A 137 11.91 13.77 -2.35
C TRP A 137 11.41 13.16 -1.04
N GLY A 138 10.66 13.93 -0.25
CA GLY A 138 10.29 13.51 1.10
C GLY A 138 9.57 14.60 1.88
N PHE A 139 9.86 14.67 3.17
CA PHE A 139 9.16 15.54 4.12
C PHE A 139 10.13 16.23 5.07
N LEU A 140 9.73 17.41 5.56
CA LEU A 140 10.27 17.97 6.80
C LEU A 140 9.52 17.31 7.96
N ILE A 141 10.20 16.48 8.74
CA ILE A 141 9.65 15.88 9.98
C ILE A 141 9.93 16.85 11.12
N SER A 142 8.93 17.15 11.94
CA SER A 142 9.01 18.02 13.11
C SER A 142 8.92 17.21 14.40
N LEU A 143 9.81 17.50 15.35
CA LEU A 143 9.80 16.95 16.70
C LEU A 143 8.85 17.75 17.61
N PRO A 144 8.42 17.21 18.77
CA PRO A 144 7.59 17.92 19.74
C PRO A 144 8.34 19.10 20.39
N GLY A 145 8.40 20.23 19.69
CA GLY A 145 9.22 21.39 20.05
C GLY A 145 10.70 21.20 19.74
N THR A 146 11.55 22.06 20.30
CA THR A 146 13.01 21.93 20.18
C THR A 146 13.53 20.99 21.25
N VAL A 147 14.02 19.82 20.84
CA VAL A 147 14.70 18.87 21.70
C VAL A 147 16.13 19.37 21.94
N GLU A 148 16.54 19.47 23.20
CA GLU A 148 17.91 19.79 23.60
C GLU A 148 18.61 18.50 24.01
N LEU A 149 19.70 18.17 23.32
CA LEU A 149 20.46 16.94 23.52
C LEU A 149 21.87 17.27 24.00
N ARG A 150 22.37 16.48 24.94
CA ARG A 150 23.76 16.46 25.40
C ARG A 150 24.50 15.31 24.75
N LYS A 151 25.83 15.34 24.84
CA LYS A 151 26.67 14.29 24.29
C LYS A 151 26.30 12.91 24.85
N GLY A 152 25.90 12.00 23.97
CA GLY A 152 25.46 10.65 24.31
C GLY A 152 23.96 10.51 24.63
N ASP A 153 23.18 11.59 24.54
CA ASP A 153 21.72 11.49 24.51
C ASP A 153 21.27 11.00 23.12
N GLU A 154 20.27 10.13 23.09
CA GLU A 154 19.75 9.49 21.89
C GLU A 154 18.22 9.63 21.80
N VAL A 155 17.69 9.74 20.58
CA VAL A 155 16.24 9.79 20.29
C VAL A 155 15.90 8.75 19.24
N GLU A 156 15.11 7.76 19.61
CA GLU A 156 14.67 6.67 18.72
C GLU A 156 13.37 7.05 17.99
N LEU A 157 13.43 7.01 16.65
CA LEU A 157 12.32 7.30 15.75
C LEU A 157 12.06 6.11 14.84
N SER A 158 10.84 6.00 14.32
CA SER A 158 10.49 5.05 13.25
C SER A 158 9.83 5.79 12.10
N VAL A 159 10.32 5.55 10.88
CA VAL A 159 9.76 6.10 9.64
C VAL A 159 9.33 4.95 8.74
N GLU A 160 8.08 4.99 8.29
CA GLU A 160 7.52 4.01 7.36
C GLU A 160 7.03 4.69 6.09
N MET A 161 7.42 4.12 4.94
CA MET A 161 7.02 4.56 3.61
C MET A 161 6.44 3.37 2.83
N VAL A 162 5.28 3.56 2.20
CA VAL A 162 4.71 2.59 1.26
C VAL A 162 4.72 3.20 -0.14
N LEU A 163 5.45 2.56 -1.03
CA LEU A 163 5.73 3.01 -2.39
C LEU A 163 5.15 2.04 -3.41
N ASN A 164 4.85 2.51 -4.61
CA ASN A 164 4.48 1.70 -5.76
C ASN A 164 5.33 2.10 -6.98
N GLY A 165 5.41 1.23 -7.99
CA GLY A 165 6.15 1.48 -9.24
C GLY A 165 7.60 0.97 -9.27
N THR A 166 8.18 0.62 -8.13
CA THR A 166 9.59 0.18 -7.99
C THR A 166 9.87 -1.26 -8.44
N LEU A 167 8.83 -2.06 -8.63
CA LEU A 167 8.93 -3.45 -9.09
C LEU A 167 8.58 -3.53 -10.58
N SER A 168 9.32 -4.33 -11.34
CA SER A 168 8.95 -4.78 -12.69
C SER A 168 9.00 -6.30 -12.78
N VAL A 169 8.19 -6.89 -13.67
CA VAL A 169 8.04 -8.34 -13.79
C VAL A 169 7.98 -8.75 -15.26
N ALA A 170 8.84 -9.68 -15.66
CA ALA A 170 8.90 -10.23 -17.02
C ALA A 170 8.78 -11.75 -17.01
N TYR A 171 7.97 -12.33 -17.92
CA TYR A 171 7.82 -13.77 -18.05
C TYR A 171 8.92 -14.39 -18.92
N ARG A 172 9.72 -15.29 -18.34
CA ARG A 172 10.82 -15.98 -19.03
C ARG A 172 10.33 -17.32 -19.58
N ALA A 173 9.87 -17.31 -20.83
CA ALA A 173 9.33 -18.52 -21.50
C ALA A 173 10.29 -19.72 -21.54
N SER A 174 11.60 -19.50 -21.47
CA SER A 174 12.64 -20.53 -21.43
C SER A 174 12.68 -21.33 -20.12
N THR A 175 12.51 -20.65 -18.98
CA THR A 175 12.46 -21.28 -17.64
C THR A 175 11.04 -21.55 -17.16
N ARG A 176 10.04 -20.88 -17.76
CA ARG A 176 8.63 -20.81 -17.32
C ARG A 176 8.44 -20.14 -15.96
N ASP A 177 9.40 -19.31 -15.57
CA ASP A 177 9.36 -18.48 -14.36
C ASP A 177 9.11 -17.00 -14.71
N PHE A 178 8.79 -16.22 -13.70
CA PHE A 178 8.77 -14.77 -13.77
C PHE A 178 10.08 -14.23 -13.17
N GLU A 179 10.76 -13.38 -13.92
CA GLU A 179 11.88 -12.55 -13.46
C GLU A 179 11.31 -11.26 -12.89
N HIS A 180 11.71 -10.93 -11.68
CA HIS A 180 11.32 -9.75 -10.93
C HIS A 180 12.56 -8.88 -10.79
N ARG A 181 12.44 -7.58 -11.09
CA ARG A 181 13.47 -6.59 -10.85
C ARG A 181 12.92 -5.51 -9.95
N LEU A 182 13.55 -5.34 -8.80
CA LEU A 182 13.14 -4.42 -7.76
C LEU A 182 14.18 -3.32 -7.61
N GLN A 183 13.78 -2.08 -7.84
CA GLN A 183 14.58 -0.90 -7.63
C GLN A 183 14.41 -0.40 -6.18
N VAL A 184 15.51 -0.23 -5.44
CA VAL A 184 15.47 0.19 -4.02
C VAL A 184 16.51 1.25 -3.70
N PRO A 185 16.16 2.29 -2.90
CA PRO A 185 17.13 3.22 -2.36
C PRO A 185 17.83 2.58 -1.14
N VAL A 186 19.16 2.53 -1.18
CA VAL A 186 19.99 1.90 -0.14
C VAL A 186 19.95 2.71 1.15
N TYR A 187 20.01 4.04 1.03
CA TYR A 187 20.01 4.99 2.14
C TYR A 187 18.78 5.91 2.07
N PRO A 188 18.33 6.52 3.18
CA PRO A 188 17.43 7.67 3.12
C PRO A 188 18.17 8.87 2.52
N CYS A 189 17.47 9.66 1.70
CA CYS A 189 17.94 11.00 1.36
C CYS A 189 17.51 11.92 2.51
N SER A 190 18.46 12.49 3.24
CA SER A 190 18.19 13.20 4.51
C SER A 190 19.18 14.33 4.76
N SER A 191 18.75 15.36 5.49
CA SER A 191 19.65 16.39 6.05
C SER A 191 20.53 15.88 7.21
N LEU A 192 20.32 14.65 7.67
CA LEU A 192 21.10 14.04 8.74
C LEU A 192 22.31 13.30 8.17
N LYS A 193 23.49 13.57 8.72
CA LYS A 193 24.67 12.76 8.49
C LYS A 193 24.51 11.39 9.16
N LEU A 194 24.65 10.30 8.39
CA LEU A 194 24.43 8.95 8.92
C LEU A 194 25.75 8.34 9.36
N ARG A 195 25.90 8.11 10.67
CA ARG A 195 27.07 7.46 11.26
C ARG A 195 27.15 6.00 10.83
N HIS A 196 26.02 5.28 10.87
CA HIS A 196 25.92 3.88 10.45
C HIS A 196 24.58 3.62 9.75
N VAL A 197 24.59 2.75 8.73
CA VAL A 197 23.38 2.24 8.09
C VAL A 197 23.43 0.73 7.96
N ASP A 198 22.44 0.07 8.56
CA ASP A 198 22.12 -1.35 8.36
C ASP A 198 20.99 -1.47 7.33
N PHE A 199 21.28 -2.00 6.14
CA PHE A 199 20.27 -2.23 5.10
C PHE A 199 19.91 -3.72 5.00
N LYS A 200 18.61 -4.02 4.97
CA LYS A 200 18.08 -5.38 4.75
C LYS A 200 16.88 -5.38 3.81
N ALA A 201 17.05 -5.89 2.59
CA ALA A 201 15.95 -6.19 1.68
C ALA A 201 15.49 -7.66 1.81
N ILE A 202 14.22 -7.88 2.16
CA ILE A 202 13.61 -9.21 2.35
C ILE A 202 12.79 -9.57 1.11
N MET A 203 13.19 -10.64 0.42
CA MET A 203 12.50 -11.15 -0.75
C MET A 203 11.28 -12.00 -0.39
N PRO A 204 10.25 -12.06 -1.25
CA PRO A 204 9.12 -12.98 -1.06
C PRO A 204 9.57 -14.44 -0.89
N PRO A 205 8.79 -15.29 -0.19
CA PRO A 205 9.14 -16.69 -0.01
C PRO A 205 9.12 -17.46 -1.35
N LYS A 206 9.91 -18.53 -1.43
CA LYS A 206 10.04 -19.42 -2.61
C LYS A 206 10.65 -18.75 -3.87
N THR A 207 11.46 -17.71 -3.69
CA THR A 207 12.29 -17.14 -4.77
C THR A 207 13.60 -17.91 -4.96
N THR A 208 14.24 -17.74 -6.11
CA THR A 208 15.65 -18.07 -6.30
C THR A 208 16.57 -17.16 -5.48
N VAL A 209 17.88 -17.48 -5.44
CA VAL A 209 18.87 -16.61 -4.79
C VAL A 209 18.85 -15.25 -5.50
N PRO A 210 18.54 -14.14 -4.80
CA PRO A 210 18.47 -12.83 -5.41
C PRO A 210 19.88 -12.32 -5.73
N ARG A 211 19.98 -11.46 -6.75
CA ARG A 211 21.21 -10.77 -7.15
C ARG A 211 20.99 -9.28 -6.99
N ALA A 212 21.88 -8.60 -6.27
CA ALA A 212 21.93 -7.14 -6.27
C ALA A 212 22.95 -6.66 -7.31
N GLU A 213 22.51 -5.74 -8.16
CA GLU A 213 23.37 -4.89 -8.98
C GLU A 213 23.44 -3.54 -8.26
N ALA A 214 24.54 -3.32 -7.54
CA ALA A 214 24.76 -2.18 -6.67
C ALA A 214 25.97 -1.35 -7.16
N PRO A 215 26.00 -0.03 -6.90
CA PRO A 215 27.09 0.84 -7.33
C PRO A 215 28.39 0.55 -6.58
N GLU A 216 29.50 1.10 -7.08
CA GLU A 216 30.83 0.95 -6.47
C GLU A 216 30.82 1.41 -5.00
N GLY A 217 31.46 0.62 -4.13
CA GLY A 217 31.44 0.82 -2.68
C GLY A 217 30.28 0.16 -1.93
N VAL A 218 29.22 -0.29 -2.60
CA VAL A 218 28.08 -0.97 -1.97
C VAL A 218 28.25 -2.50 -2.02
N GLU A 219 28.94 -3.07 -1.04
CA GLU A 219 29.07 -4.53 -0.91
C GLU A 219 27.78 -5.15 -0.34
N THR A 220 27.23 -6.15 -1.03
CA THR A 220 25.98 -6.82 -0.62
C THR A 220 26.20 -8.31 -0.34
N LYS A 221 25.42 -8.87 0.59
CA LYS A 221 25.46 -10.29 0.97
C LYS A 221 24.06 -10.90 0.88
N ALA A 222 23.90 -11.98 0.12
CA ALA A 222 22.66 -12.74 0.06
C ALA A 222 22.68 -13.89 1.08
N LYS A 223 21.72 -13.91 2.01
CA LYS A 223 21.55 -14.95 3.05
C LYS A 223 20.10 -15.40 3.15
N LYS A 224 19.86 -16.61 3.67
CA LYS A 224 18.50 -17.17 3.83
C LYS A 224 18.09 -17.17 5.30
N GLU A 225 16.99 -16.49 5.61
CA GLU A 225 16.46 -16.31 6.97
C GLU A 225 14.94 -16.51 6.94
N GLY A 226 14.36 -17.23 7.92
CA GLY A 226 12.91 -17.44 7.99
C GLY A 226 12.28 -18.16 6.78
N GLY A 227 13.08 -18.76 5.89
CA GLY A 227 12.61 -19.32 4.61
C GLY A 227 12.63 -18.35 3.42
N CYS A 228 12.83 -17.05 3.68
CA CYS A 228 13.01 -16.00 2.68
C CYS A 228 14.49 -15.73 2.40
N TRP A 229 14.80 -15.19 1.22
CA TRP A 229 16.13 -14.65 0.93
C TRP A 229 16.18 -13.19 1.36
N CYS A 230 17.28 -12.80 2.00
CA CYS A 230 17.58 -11.44 2.39
C CYS A 230 18.87 -10.98 1.72
N ILE A 231 18.87 -9.75 1.19
CA ILE A 231 20.09 -9.04 0.82
C ILE A 231 20.40 -8.06 1.94
N THR A 232 21.61 -8.12 2.48
CA THR A 232 22.09 -7.20 3.51
C THR A 232 23.32 -6.43 3.07
N HIS A 233 23.41 -5.19 3.51
CA HIS A 233 24.51 -4.26 3.31
C HIS A 233 24.69 -3.42 4.58
N GLU A 234 25.93 -3.08 4.91
CA GLU A 234 26.31 -2.31 6.09
C GLU A 234 27.27 -1.21 5.64
N ALA A 235 27.03 0.04 6.04
CA ALA A 235 27.88 1.18 5.71
C ALA A 235 28.04 2.14 6.90
N ALA A 236 29.02 3.03 6.83
CA ALA A 236 29.29 4.04 7.85
C ALA A 236 29.80 5.34 7.22
N GLY A 237 29.50 6.48 7.84
CA GLY A 237 29.92 7.79 7.36
C GLY A 237 29.25 8.19 6.04
N ILE A 238 27.92 8.09 5.97
CA ILE A 238 27.14 8.58 4.83
C ILE A 238 26.87 10.07 5.03
N GLU A 239 27.25 10.88 4.05
CA GLU A 239 27.05 12.32 4.04
C GLU A 239 25.57 12.67 3.76
N GLU A 240 25.18 13.88 4.13
CA GLU A 240 23.86 14.46 3.90
C GLU A 240 23.42 14.34 2.42
N PHE A 241 22.14 14.05 2.20
CA PHE A 241 21.51 13.91 0.88
C PHE A 241 22.17 12.89 -0.08
N THR A 242 22.90 11.90 0.44
CA THR A 242 23.51 10.83 -0.38
C THR A 242 22.45 10.04 -1.15
N ALA A 243 22.43 10.21 -2.47
CA ALA A 243 21.54 9.51 -3.40
C ALA A 243 22.17 8.18 -3.87
N THR A 244 21.71 7.04 -3.34
CA THR A 244 22.21 5.71 -3.73
C THR A 244 21.08 4.69 -3.79
N SER A 245 20.98 3.97 -4.91
CA SER A 245 20.02 2.88 -5.16
C SER A 245 20.71 1.63 -5.72
N MET A 246 20.02 0.49 -5.66
CA MET A 246 20.45 -0.77 -6.29
C MET A 246 19.26 -1.46 -6.98
N GLU A 247 19.53 -2.28 -8.01
CA GLU A 247 18.55 -3.21 -8.55
C GLU A 247 18.70 -4.58 -7.89
N ILE A 248 17.59 -5.17 -7.43
CA ILE A 248 17.54 -6.54 -6.93
C ILE A 248 16.74 -7.40 -7.90
N THR A 249 17.42 -8.32 -8.58
CA THR A 249 16.82 -9.29 -9.50
C THR A 249 16.63 -10.66 -8.82
N PHE A 250 15.42 -11.23 -8.93
CA PHE A 250 15.09 -12.58 -8.45
C PHE A 250 14.07 -13.25 -9.37
N THR A 251 13.88 -14.57 -9.25
CA THR A 251 12.86 -15.29 -10.03
C THR A 251 11.91 -16.11 -9.16
N ARG A 252 10.67 -16.32 -9.64
CA ARG A 252 9.62 -17.10 -8.98
C ARG A 252 8.71 -17.77 -10.01
N ALA A 253 8.32 -19.02 -9.77
CA ALA A 253 7.45 -19.79 -10.69
C ALA A 253 6.05 -19.19 -10.82
N ASN A 254 5.49 -18.69 -9.71
CA ASN A 254 4.26 -17.91 -9.70
C ASN A 254 4.64 -16.43 -9.60
N PRO A 255 4.06 -15.53 -10.41
CA PRO A 255 4.32 -14.12 -10.28
C PRO A 255 3.78 -13.66 -8.93
N VAL A 256 4.49 -12.76 -8.26
CA VAL A 256 3.84 -11.79 -7.37
C VAL A 256 2.73 -11.11 -8.18
N SER A 257 1.48 -11.05 -7.72
CA SER A 257 0.35 -10.58 -8.55
C SER A 257 0.56 -9.13 -9.02
N PHE A 258 1.04 -8.99 -10.25
CA PHE A 258 1.55 -7.74 -10.80
C PHE A 258 0.54 -7.12 -11.78
N PHE A 259 -0.65 -6.84 -11.23
CA PHE A 259 -1.73 -6.15 -11.89
C PHE A 259 -1.97 -4.82 -11.18
N ARG A 260 -2.07 -3.72 -11.93
CA ARG A 260 -2.66 -2.49 -11.41
C ARG A 260 -4.17 -2.70 -11.38
N CYS A 261 -4.85 -2.26 -10.32
CA CYS A 261 -6.32 -2.26 -10.25
C CYS A 261 -6.82 -0.80 -10.39
N PRO A 262 -7.27 -0.34 -11.57
CA PRO A 262 -7.83 1.01 -11.72
C PRO A 262 -9.22 1.15 -11.10
N SER A 263 -9.97 0.05 -10.95
CA SER A 263 -11.31 0.04 -10.38
C SER A 263 -11.60 -1.27 -9.67
N LEU A 264 -12.14 -1.15 -8.45
CA LEU A 264 -12.75 -2.23 -7.69
C LEU A 264 -14.10 -1.73 -7.19
N VAL A 265 -15.16 -2.50 -7.46
CA VAL A 265 -16.47 -2.33 -6.82
C VAL A 265 -16.75 -3.57 -5.97
N ARG A 266 -16.94 -3.37 -4.67
CA ARG A 266 -17.33 -4.42 -3.73
C ARG A 266 -18.80 -4.29 -3.37
N GLU A 267 -19.55 -5.37 -3.56
CA GLU A 267 -20.92 -5.53 -3.08
C GLU A 267 -20.92 -6.46 -1.86
N ILE A 268 -21.63 -6.04 -0.80
CA ILE A 268 -21.75 -6.79 0.46
C ILE A 268 -23.23 -7.07 0.70
N SER A 269 -23.63 -8.33 0.53
CA SER A 269 -25.03 -8.75 0.64
C SER A 269 -25.30 -9.46 1.96
N LEU A 270 -26.19 -8.87 2.76
CA LEU A 270 -26.71 -9.40 4.02
C LEU A 270 -27.83 -10.41 3.71
N THR A 271 -27.52 -11.71 3.64
CA THR A 271 -28.53 -12.74 3.33
C THR A 271 -29.29 -13.18 4.59
N SER A 272 -30.55 -13.60 4.41
CA SER A 272 -31.41 -14.06 5.52
C SER A 272 -31.01 -15.41 6.15
N PHE A 273 -29.89 -16.01 5.73
CA PHE A 273 -29.48 -17.37 6.11
C PHE A 273 -28.22 -17.42 7.00
N GLY A 274 -27.87 -16.30 7.67
CA GLY A 274 -26.71 -16.25 8.55
C GLY A 274 -25.37 -16.29 7.81
N ARG A 275 -25.36 -15.82 6.56
CA ARG A 275 -24.15 -15.70 5.72
C ARG A 275 -24.08 -14.34 5.05
N LEU A 276 -22.86 -13.84 4.92
CA LEU A 276 -22.52 -12.64 4.17
C LEU A 276 -22.00 -13.08 2.82
N THR A 277 -22.56 -12.56 1.73
CA THR A 277 -22.00 -12.77 0.39
C THR A 277 -21.23 -11.51 0.01
N ILE A 278 -19.94 -11.68 -0.30
CA ILE A 278 -19.08 -10.62 -0.84
C ILE A 278 -18.92 -10.89 -2.33
N THR A 279 -19.14 -9.87 -3.16
CA THR A 279 -18.88 -9.91 -4.61
C THR A 279 -17.99 -8.74 -4.98
N ASP A 280 -16.80 -9.04 -5.47
CA ASP A 280 -15.81 -8.06 -5.92
C ASP A 280 -15.72 -8.04 -7.44
N HIS A 281 -16.00 -6.89 -8.04
CA HIS A 281 -15.83 -6.62 -9.47
C HIS A 281 -14.53 -5.84 -9.69
N TYR A 282 -13.51 -6.54 -10.19
CA TYR A 282 -12.20 -5.98 -10.49
C TYR A 282 -12.06 -5.60 -11.97
N GLU A 283 -11.49 -4.44 -12.22
CA GLU A 283 -10.77 -4.13 -13.45
C GLU A 283 -9.26 -4.20 -13.17
N LEU A 284 -8.54 -5.09 -13.86
CA LEU A 284 -7.13 -5.40 -13.62
C LEU A 284 -6.32 -5.15 -14.90
N LEU A 285 -5.41 -4.19 -14.86
CA LEU A 285 -4.49 -3.89 -15.95
C LEU A 285 -3.19 -4.66 -15.73
N SER A 286 -2.86 -5.59 -16.63
CA SER A 286 -1.60 -6.34 -16.54
C SER A 286 -0.39 -5.40 -16.73
N ARG A 287 0.57 -5.49 -15.81
CA ARG A 287 1.86 -4.79 -15.91
C ARG A 287 3.03 -5.74 -16.14
N VAL A 288 2.76 -7.04 -16.31
CA VAL A 288 3.76 -8.07 -16.59
C VAL A 288 4.18 -8.01 -18.06
N ASP A 289 5.49 -7.93 -18.32
CA ASP A 289 6.07 -8.11 -19.64
C ASP A 289 6.02 -9.61 -20.03
N GLY A 290 4.93 -10.01 -20.68
CA GLY A 290 4.76 -11.35 -21.25
C GLY A 290 3.37 -11.96 -21.06
N ASP A 291 3.29 -13.27 -21.27
CA ASP A 291 2.03 -14.02 -21.36
C ASP A 291 1.53 -14.49 -19.96
N VAL A 292 0.56 -13.79 -19.37
CA VAL A 292 -0.07 -14.23 -18.11
C VAL A 292 -1.27 -15.13 -18.38
N ARG A 293 -1.33 -16.28 -17.71
CA ARG A 293 -2.44 -17.28 -17.81
C ARG A 293 -3.12 -17.60 -16.48
N LYS A 294 -2.56 -17.10 -15.38
CA LYS A 294 -3.03 -17.34 -14.02
C LYS A 294 -2.94 -16.04 -13.24
N LEU A 295 -3.95 -15.81 -12.42
CA LEU A 295 -3.97 -14.77 -11.40
C LEU A 295 -4.03 -15.47 -10.03
N TYR A 296 -3.31 -14.94 -9.06
CA TYR A 296 -3.46 -15.32 -7.66
C TYR A 296 -4.21 -14.18 -6.95
N LEU A 297 -5.13 -14.52 -6.08
CA LEU A 297 -5.86 -13.62 -5.18
C LEU A 297 -5.80 -14.19 -3.75
N TYR A 298 -6.02 -13.36 -2.73
CA TYR A 298 -5.97 -13.78 -1.34
C TYR A 298 -7.22 -13.29 -0.60
N LEU A 299 -8.02 -14.25 -0.13
CA LEU A 299 -9.26 -14.03 0.61
C LEU A 299 -9.05 -14.36 2.10
N PRO A 300 -9.97 -13.97 3.01
CA PRO A 300 -9.98 -14.48 4.38
C PRO A 300 -9.89 -16.02 4.45
N ALA A 301 -9.26 -16.59 5.48
CA ALA A 301 -9.03 -18.04 5.59
C ALA A 301 -10.31 -18.88 5.79
N GLU A 302 -11.39 -18.20 6.15
CA GLU A 302 -12.75 -18.64 6.39
C GLU A 302 -13.67 -18.46 5.16
N ALA A 303 -13.15 -17.93 4.04
CA ALA A 303 -13.93 -17.70 2.83
C ALA A 303 -14.43 -19.01 2.18
N GLU A 304 -15.74 -19.23 2.26
CA GLU A 304 -16.41 -20.39 1.67
C GLU A 304 -17.04 -20.07 0.30
N ASN A 305 -17.42 -21.13 -0.43
CA ASN A 305 -18.19 -21.03 -1.69
C ASN A 305 -17.58 -20.09 -2.75
N VAL A 306 -16.24 -19.92 -2.73
CA VAL A 306 -15.48 -19.07 -3.64
C VAL A 306 -15.75 -19.42 -5.10
N ARG A 307 -16.02 -18.40 -5.92
CA ARG A 307 -16.14 -18.49 -7.39
C ARG A 307 -15.42 -17.32 -8.03
N ALA A 308 -14.96 -17.51 -9.26
CA ALA A 308 -14.45 -16.44 -10.09
C ALA A 308 -15.03 -16.56 -11.51
N GLU A 309 -15.35 -15.43 -12.14
CA GLU A 309 -15.92 -15.39 -13.47
C GLU A 309 -15.37 -14.18 -14.26
N ASP A 310 -15.29 -14.33 -15.58
CA ASP A 310 -15.06 -13.24 -16.52
C ASP A 310 -16.40 -12.88 -17.22
N PRO A 311 -16.44 -11.85 -18.09
CA PRO A 311 -17.66 -11.52 -18.85
C PRO A 311 -18.18 -12.63 -19.79
N MET A 312 -17.48 -13.76 -19.92
CA MET A 312 -17.90 -14.95 -20.66
C MET A 312 -18.34 -16.11 -19.73
N GLY A 313 -18.36 -15.89 -18.41
CA GLY A 313 -18.84 -16.82 -17.39
C GLY A 313 -17.73 -17.38 -16.48
N GLU A 314 -18.07 -18.44 -15.73
CA GLU A 314 -17.22 -19.03 -14.70
C GLU A 314 -15.82 -19.45 -15.20
N LEU A 315 -14.82 -19.19 -14.37
CA LEU A 315 -13.41 -19.55 -14.56
C LEU A 315 -13.01 -20.70 -13.65
N LYS A 316 -12.02 -21.48 -14.09
CA LYS A 316 -11.46 -22.54 -13.25
C LYS A 316 -10.59 -21.94 -12.14
N ILE A 317 -10.98 -22.17 -10.89
CA ILE A 317 -10.19 -21.82 -9.71
C ILE A 317 -9.55 -23.04 -9.05
N SER A 318 -8.54 -22.81 -8.22
CA SER A 318 -8.13 -23.72 -7.15
C SER A 318 -7.74 -22.94 -5.90
N THR A 319 -8.13 -23.44 -4.73
CA THR A 319 -7.98 -22.73 -3.45
C THR A 319 -7.02 -23.46 -2.52
N ARG A 320 -6.18 -22.72 -1.79
CA ARG A 320 -5.22 -23.26 -0.82
C ARG A 320 -5.12 -22.36 0.41
N ARG A 321 -5.24 -22.91 1.62
CA ARG A 321 -4.94 -22.15 2.84
C ARG A 321 -3.44 -21.83 2.93
N SER A 322 -3.13 -20.57 3.24
CA SER A 322 -1.79 -19.98 3.28
C SER A 322 -1.67 -19.07 4.51
N GLY A 323 -1.45 -19.66 5.68
CA GLY A 323 -1.49 -18.93 6.96
C GLY A 323 -2.90 -18.51 7.32
N GLU A 324 -3.07 -17.25 7.68
CA GLU A 324 -4.35 -16.62 8.05
C GLU A 324 -5.24 -16.25 6.85
N LEU A 325 -4.84 -16.64 5.62
CA LEU A 325 -5.57 -16.33 4.40
C LEU A 325 -5.69 -17.54 3.46
N GLN A 326 -6.54 -17.41 2.45
CA GLN A 326 -6.82 -18.39 1.41
C GLN A 326 -6.34 -17.88 0.05
N GLU A 327 -5.28 -18.50 -0.47
CA GLU A 327 -4.76 -18.30 -1.81
C GLU A 327 -5.73 -18.90 -2.84
N VAL A 328 -6.19 -18.09 -3.79
CA VAL A 328 -7.10 -18.48 -4.87
C VAL A 328 -6.36 -18.31 -6.20
N GLU A 329 -5.97 -19.42 -6.82
CA GLU A 329 -5.42 -19.45 -8.17
C GLU A 329 -6.57 -19.48 -9.19
N VAL A 330 -6.75 -18.38 -9.92
CA VAL A 330 -7.71 -18.27 -11.03
C VAL A 330 -6.98 -18.56 -12.34
N THR A 331 -7.42 -19.59 -13.07
CA THR A 331 -6.94 -19.88 -14.43
C THR A 331 -7.72 -19.04 -15.43
N LEU A 332 -7.02 -18.17 -16.15
CA LEU A 332 -7.63 -17.27 -17.13
C LEU A 332 -8.02 -18.02 -18.41
N ARG A 333 -9.11 -17.59 -19.06
CA ARG A 333 -9.64 -18.19 -20.29
C ARG A 333 -8.68 -18.08 -21.49
N GLY A 334 -7.86 -17.04 -21.50
CA GLY A 334 -6.83 -16.76 -22.50
C GLY A 334 -5.54 -16.26 -21.87
N VAL A 335 -4.59 -15.89 -22.73
CA VAL A 335 -3.41 -15.13 -22.33
C VAL A 335 -3.80 -13.67 -22.15
N VAL A 336 -3.34 -13.04 -21.06
CA VAL A 336 -3.37 -11.58 -20.85
C VAL A 336 -1.95 -11.05 -20.95
N LYS A 337 -1.73 -10.06 -21.82
CA LYS A 337 -0.44 -9.42 -22.10
C LYS A 337 -0.29 -8.09 -21.35
N MET A 338 0.92 -7.52 -21.36
CA MET A 338 1.18 -6.19 -20.80
C MET A 338 0.23 -5.14 -21.40
N GLY A 339 -0.41 -4.34 -20.54
CA GLY A 339 -1.34 -3.29 -20.94
C GLY A 339 -2.75 -3.77 -21.33
N GLU A 340 -3.03 -5.07 -21.33
CA GLU A 340 -4.38 -5.58 -21.51
C GLU A 340 -5.18 -5.50 -20.20
N LEU A 341 -6.47 -5.16 -20.33
CA LEU A 341 -7.41 -5.06 -19.22
C LEU A 341 -8.19 -6.37 -19.06
N LEU A 342 -8.04 -7.00 -17.91
CA LEU A 342 -8.83 -8.14 -17.46
C LEU A 342 -10.00 -7.64 -16.59
N LYS A 343 -11.22 -8.05 -16.91
CA LYS A 343 -12.38 -7.91 -16.02
C LYS A 343 -12.64 -9.22 -15.31
N LEU A 344 -12.78 -9.18 -14.00
CA LEU A 344 -12.93 -10.36 -13.16
C LEU A 344 -13.92 -10.07 -12.04
N THR A 345 -14.96 -10.89 -11.91
CA THR A 345 -15.79 -10.93 -10.71
C THR A 345 -15.33 -12.09 -9.82
N VAL A 346 -15.23 -11.86 -8.52
CA VAL A 346 -14.97 -12.91 -7.52
C VAL A 346 -16.01 -12.82 -6.43
N SER A 347 -16.71 -13.93 -6.18
CA SER A 347 -17.74 -14.00 -5.14
C SER A 347 -17.36 -15.05 -4.10
N TYR A 348 -17.56 -14.75 -2.82
CA TYR A 348 -17.32 -15.67 -1.71
C TYR A 348 -18.28 -15.40 -0.55
N GLU A 349 -18.38 -16.37 0.38
CA GLU A 349 -19.22 -16.27 1.57
C GLU A 349 -18.39 -16.22 2.84
N LEU A 350 -18.82 -15.40 3.80
CA LEU A 350 -18.29 -15.30 5.16
C LEU A 350 -19.41 -15.59 6.17
N LEU A 351 -19.04 -16.04 7.38
CA LEU A 351 -19.99 -16.34 8.45
C LEU A 351 -20.53 -15.05 9.08
N TRP A 352 -21.85 -14.94 9.20
CA TRP A 352 -22.49 -13.75 9.77
C TRP A 352 -22.03 -13.44 11.20
N GLU A 353 -21.87 -14.47 12.02
CA GLU A 353 -21.61 -14.33 13.47
C GLU A 353 -20.21 -13.77 13.78
N GLU A 354 -19.26 -13.89 12.83
CA GLU A 354 -17.88 -13.40 12.98
C GLU A 354 -17.77 -11.90 12.63
N HIS A 355 -18.64 -11.40 11.74
CA HIS A 355 -18.59 -10.04 11.22
C HIS A 355 -19.76 -9.13 11.66
N VAL A 356 -20.88 -9.67 12.14
CA VAL A 356 -22.05 -8.88 12.55
C VAL A 356 -22.36 -9.06 14.02
N SER A 357 -22.18 -7.99 14.80
CA SER A 357 -22.56 -7.98 16.22
C SER A 357 -23.93 -7.35 16.45
N ARG A 358 -24.79 -8.02 17.22
CA ARG A 358 -26.11 -7.50 17.60
C ARG A 358 -25.98 -6.52 18.76
N LYS A 359 -26.47 -5.28 18.60
CA LYS A 359 -26.48 -4.24 19.65
C LYS A 359 -27.84 -4.10 20.33
N GLY A 360 -28.92 -4.42 19.63
CA GLY A 360 -30.28 -4.33 20.14
C GLY A 360 -31.24 -5.31 19.47
N LEU A 361 -32.54 -5.16 19.72
CA LEU A 361 -33.55 -6.08 19.15
C LEU A 361 -33.58 -6.06 17.62
N SER A 362 -33.35 -4.89 17.01
CA SER A 362 -33.32 -4.66 15.56
C SER A 362 -32.11 -3.81 15.15
N ASP A 363 -31.05 -3.82 15.95
CA ASP A 363 -29.84 -3.01 15.77
C ASP A 363 -28.60 -3.91 15.71
N TYR A 364 -27.81 -3.73 14.66
CA TYR A 364 -26.73 -4.62 14.22
C TYR A 364 -25.57 -3.79 13.66
N GLU A 365 -24.35 -4.09 14.11
CA GLU A 365 -23.11 -3.49 13.64
C GLU A 365 -22.35 -4.50 12.77
N LEU A 366 -22.22 -4.20 11.47
CA LEU A 366 -21.39 -4.94 10.53
C LEU A 366 -19.94 -4.43 10.58
N ARG A 367 -18.99 -5.35 10.71
CA ARG A 367 -17.54 -5.10 10.72
C ARG A 367 -16.86 -5.96 9.66
N ILE A 368 -16.47 -5.31 8.57
CA ILE A 368 -15.66 -5.86 7.49
C ILE A 368 -14.54 -4.85 7.24
N ALA A 369 -13.28 -5.29 7.19
CA ALA A 369 -12.21 -4.41 6.77
C ALA A 369 -12.32 -4.17 5.26
N ALA A 370 -12.29 -2.90 4.83
CA ALA A 370 -12.27 -2.54 3.42
C ALA A 370 -11.06 -3.15 2.67
N SER A 371 -10.02 -3.53 3.40
CA SER A 371 -8.84 -4.22 2.91
C SER A 371 -8.98 -5.73 2.77
N GLU A 372 -9.90 -6.44 3.43
CA GLU A 372 -10.06 -7.90 3.26
C GLU A 372 -10.35 -8.25 1.79
N GLY A 373 -9.79 -9.32 1.21
CA GLY A 373 -9.99 -9.70 -0.20
C GLY A 373 -9.31 -8.80 -1.25
N VAL A 374 -9.15 -7.51 -0.92
CA VAL A 374 -8.11 -6.61 -1.49
C VAL A 374 -6.77 -6.85 -0.78
N SER A 375 -6.78 -7.71 0.24
CA SER A 375 -5.71 -7.99 1.17
C SER A 375 -4.74 -8.91 0.47
N TRP A 376 -3.81 -8.29 -0.23
CA TRP A 376 -2.62 -8.92 -0.72
C TRP A 376 -1.63 -9.07 0.46
N PRO A 377 -1.42 -10.26 1.05
CA PRO A 377 -0.67 -10.38 2.30
C PRO A 377 0.85 -10.28 2.19
N THR A 378 1.42 -9.41 3.02
CA THR A 378 2.53 -9.78 3.89
C THR A 378 2.07 -10.89 4.84
N ALA A 379 2.44 -12.14 4.55
CA ALA A 379 2.50 -13.14 5.61
C ALA A 379 3.72 -12.82 6.48
N HIS A 380 3.50 -12.64 7.78
CA HIS A 380 4.56 -12.56 8.78
C HIS A 380 5.15 -13.95 9.08
#